data_AF-A0A1E1V5V2-F1
#
_entry.id   AF-A0A1E1V5V2-F1
#
_cell.length_a   1.000
_cell.length_b   1.000
_cell.length_c   1.000
_cell.angle_alpha   90.00
_cell.angle_beta   90.00
_cell.angle_gamma   90.00
#
_symmetry.space_group_name_H-M   'P 1'
#
loop_
_entity.id
_entity.type
_entity.pdbx_description
1 polymer ?
#
loop_
_entity_poly.entity_id
_entity_poly.type
_entity_poly.pdbx_seq_one_letter_code
_entity_poly.pdbx_strand_id
1 'polypeptide(L)'
;MSATTTDWLNSPGVPQPPFPPPEAPPLAPAEVPPAPPVESPPEEEPVGVPRDPPRELPPNVPPERPPATPFDLPPDRAPRKPVE
;
A
#
# COMPACT_ATOMS: atom_id res chain seq x y z
N MET A 1 29.86 -34.66 -50.31
CA MET A 1 30.50 -34.34 -49.01
C MET A 1 30.90 -32.87 -49.04
N SER A 2 30.37 -32.04 -48.16
CA SER A 2 30.72 -30.61 -48.11
C SER A 2 31.84 -30.42 -47.10
N ALA A 3 33.04 -30.04 -47.54
CA ALA A 3 34.12 -29.65 -46.65
C ALA A 3 33.73 -28.33 -45.98
N THR A 4 33.63 -28.33 -44.65
CA THR A 4 33.39 -27.11 -43.87
C THR A 4 34.63 -26.22 -43.91
N THR A 5 34.43 -24.91 -43.97
CA THR A 5 35.48 -23.86 -44.04
C THR A 5 36.65 -24.06 -43.04
N THR A 6 36.40 -24.70 -41.90
CA THR A 6 37.39 -25.07 -40.88
C THR A 6 38.46 -26.07 -41.37
N ASP A 7 38.12 -26.97 -42.30
CA ASP A 7 39.03 -28.00 -42.82
C ASP A 7 40.13 -27.39 -43.72
N TRP A 8 39.82 -26.29 -44.42
CA TRP A 8 40.76 -25.58 -45.29
C TRP A 8 41.81 -24.78 -44.50
N LEU A 9 41.43 -24.19 -43.35
CA LEU A 9 42.37 -23.48 -42.47
C LEU A 9 43.39 -24.44 -41.82
N ASN A 10 43.09 -25.73 -41.66
CA ASN A 10 44.00 -26.71 -41.05
C ASN A 10 44.87 -27.48 -42.06
N SER A 11 44.80 -27.12 -43.36
CA SER A 11 45.61 -27.77 -44.39
C SER A 11 47.10 -27.36 -44.29
N PRO A 12 48.04 -28.33 -44.28
CA PRO A 12 49.47 -28.02 -44.25
C PRO A 12 49.86 -27.28 -45.54
N GLY A 13 50.23 -26.00 -45.41
CA GLY A 13 50.64 -25.14 -46.52
C GLY A 13 49.81 -23.85 -46.68
N VAL A 14 48.69 -23.71 -45.98
CA VAL A 14 47.94 -22.43 -45.95
C VAL A 14 48.52 -21.56 -44.82
N PRO A 15 49.07 -20.36 -45.13
CA PRO A 15 49.53 -19.46 -44.08
C PRO A 15 48.33 -18.99 -43.25
N GLN A 16 48.45 -19.12 -41.93
CA GLN A 16 47.43 -18.63 -41.01
C GLN A 16 47.36 -17.10 -41.12
N PRO A 17 46.14 -16.52 -41.17
CA PRO A 17 46.00 -15.08 -41.06
C PRO A 17 46.53 -14.63 -39.69
N PRO A 18 47.09 -13.41 -39.59
CA PRO A 18 47.49 -12.86 -38.30
C PRO A 18 46.27 -12.76 -37.38
N PHE A 19 46.48 -12.99 -36.09
CA PHE A 19 45.43 -12.78 -35.10
C PHE A 19 44.96 -11.33 -35.11
N PRO A 20 43.64 -11.07 -34.97
CA PRO A 20 43.14 -9.72 -34.86
C PRO A 20 43.71 -9.04 -33.60
N PRO A 21 43.84 -7.70 -33.61
CA PRO A 21 44.24 -6.96 -32.42
C PRO A 21 43.21 -7.17 -31.29
N PRO A 22 43.64 -7.14 -30.02
CA PRO A 22 42.72 -7.18 -28.88
C PRO A 22 41.71 -6.04 -28.92
N GLU A 23 40.47 -6.31 -28.47
CA GLU A 23 39.46 -5.28 -28.33
C GLU A 23 39.85 -4.26 -27.25
N ALA A 24 39.44 -3.01 -27.45
CA ALA A 24 39.63 -1.97 -26.45
C ALA A 24 38.82 -2.29 -25.18
N PRO A 25 39.34 -1.96 -23.98
CA PRO A 25 38.56 -2.11 -22.76
C PRO A 25 37.29 -1.25 -22.82
N PRO A 26 36.20 -1.69 -22.15
CA PRO A 26 34.98 -0.89 -22.07
C PRO A 26 35.27 0.44 -21.36
N LEU A 27 34.58 1.50 -21.80
CA LEU A 27 34.69 2.81 -21.17
C LEU A 27 34.15 2.74 -19.73
N ALA A 28 34.84 3.42 -18.80
CA ALA A 28 34.33 3.59 -17.45
C ALA A 28 33.01 4.37 -17.49
N PRO A 29 32.01 4.02 -16.65
CA PRO A 29 30.80 4.82 -16.50
C PRO A 29 31.15 6.26 -16.13
N ALA A 30 30.47 7.23 -16.72
CA ALA A 30 30.61 8.63 -16.34
C ALA A 30 30.07 8.84 -14.90
N GLU A 31 30.80 9.59 -14.08
CA GLU A 31 30.28 10.05 -12.79
C GLU A 31 29.18 11.10 -13.02
N VAL A 32 28.02 10.87 -12.39
CA VAL A 32 26.92 11.85 -12.35
C VAL A 32 27.06 12.64 -11.05
N PRO A 33 27.05 13.99 -11.08
CA PRO A 33 27.11 14.78 -9.86
C PRO A 33 25.88 14.51 -8.98
N PRO A 34 26.02 14.59 -7.65
CA PRO A 34 24.88 14.42 -6.75
C PRO A 34 23.82 15.48 -7.00
N ALA A 35 22.55 15.10 -6.86
CA ALA A 35 21.44 16.03 -6.95
C ALA A 35 21.52 17.09 -5.84
N PRO A 36 21.02 18.32 -6.09
CA PRO A 36 20.95 19.35 -5.06
C PRO A 36 20.01 18.92 -3.91
N PRO A 37 20.20 19.47 -2.69
CA PRO A 37 19.29 19.23 -1.57
C PRO A 37 17.87 19.70 -1.90
N VAL A 38 16.87 18.96 -1.42
CA VAL A 38 15.46 19.35 -1.52
C VAL A 38 15.11 20.23 -0.31
N GLU A 39 14.41 21.34 -0.55
CA GLU A 39 13.87 22.19 0.52
C GLU A 39 12.83 21.40 1.32
N SER A 40 13.01 21.34 2.63
CA SER A 40 12.02 20.68 3.50
C SER A 40 10.74 21.52 3.53
N PRO A 41 9.54 20.90 3.49
CA PRO A 41 8.31 21.63 3.68
C PRO A 41 8.33 22.36 5.03
N PRO A 42 7.62 23.49 5.16
CA PRO A 42 7.49 24.16 6.46
C PRO A 42 6.92 23.19 7.49
N GLU A 43 7.46 23.23 8.71
CA GLU A 43 6.94 22.42 9.82
C GLU A 43 5.49 22.85 10.11
N GLU A 44 4.53 21.95 9.89
CA GLU A 44 3.17 22.15 10.37
C GLU A 44 3.17 22.13 11.90
N GLU A 45 2.61 23.17 12.53
CA GLU A 45 2.42 23.19 13.96
C GLU A 45 1.57 21.98 14.38
N PRO A 46 1.92 21.27 15.47
CA PRO A 46 1.11 20.17 15.95
C PRO A 46 -0.29 20.71 16.25
N VAL A 47 -1.30 20.13 15.60
CA VAL A 47 -2.71 20.43 15.91
C VAL A 47 -2.88 20.23 17.41
N GLY A 48 -3.13 21.34 18.12
CA GLY A 48 -3.19 21.34 19.57
C GLY A 48 -4.21 20.33 20.06
N VAL A 49 -3.89 19.60 21.14
CA VAL A 49 -4.88 18.77 21.83
C VAL A 49 -6.05 19.66 22.28
N PRO A 50 -7.31 19.24 22.06
CA PRO A 50 -8.47 19.97 22.55
C PRO A 50 -8.32 20.25 24.05
N ARG A 51 -8.47 21.52 24.44
CA ARG A 51 -8.37 21.94 25.85
C ARG A 51 -9.56 21.45 26.68
N ASP A 52 -10.68 21.20 26.04
CA ASP A 52 -11.89 20.74 26.71
C ASP A 52 -11.78 19.25 27.05
N PRO A 53 -12.22 18.83 28.25
CA PRO A 53 -12.30 17.42 28.59
C PRO A 53 -13.29 16.71 27.64
N PRO A 54 -13.13 15.40 27.43
CA PRO A 54 -14.10 14.62 26.68
C PRO A 54 -15.47 14.70 27.35
N ARG A 55 -16.54 14.67 26.55
CA ARG A 55 -17.91 14.57 27.06
C ARG A 55 -18.06 13.29 27.88
N GLU A 56 -18.73 13.38 29.03
CA GLU A 56 -19.06 12.20 29.82
C GLU A 56 -19.96 11.26 29.00
N LEU A 57 -19.60 9.98 29.00
CA LEU A 57 -20.41 8.96 28.37
C LEU A 57 -21.66 8.71 29.22
N PRO A 58 -22.82 8.40 28.59
CA PRO A 58 -23.95 7.91 29.34
C PRO A 58 -23.58 6.62 30.10
N PRO A 59 -24.28 6.30 31.20
CA PRO A 59 -24.03 5.06 31.93
C PRO A 59 -24.17 3.85 31.00
N ASN A 60 -23.19 2.94 31.02
CA ASN A 60 -23.20 1.71 30.21
C ASN A 60 -24.15 0.63 30.76
N VAL A 61 -25.09 1.03 31.62
CA VAL A 61 -26.10 0.13 32.17
C VAL A 61 -27.44 0.46 31.51
N PRO A 62 -28.10 -0.54 30.88
CA PRO A 62 -29.46 -0.33 30.41
C PRO A 62 -30.36 -0.03 31.63
N PRO A 63 -31.51 0.63 31.42
CA PRO A 63 -32.51 0.78 32.46
C PRO A 63 -32.86 -0.57 33.09
N GLU A 64 -33.05 -0.62 34.40
CA GLU A 64 -33.34 -1.87 35.12
C GLU A 64 -34.57 -2.61 34.59
N ARG A 65 -35.51 -1.89 33.99
CA ARG A 65 -36.68 -2.45 33.33
C ARG A 65 -36.92 -1.80 31.97
N PRO A 66 -37.34 -2.60 30.96
CA PRO A 66 -37.81 -2.04 29.71
C PRO A 66 -39.07 -1.18 29.97
N PRO A 67 -39.38 -0.22 29.07
CA PRO A 67 -40.66 0.46 29.10
C PRO A 67 -41.83 -0.54 29.07
N ALA A 68 -42.93 -0.21 29.74
CA ALA A 68 -44.14 -1.04 29.70
C ALA A 68 -44.62 -1.21 28.25
N THR A 69 -44.86 -2.44 27.84
CA THR A 69 -45.44 -2.74 26.54
C THR A 69 -46.97 -2.62 26.61
N PRO A 70 -47.66 -2.42 25.48
CA PRO A 70 -49.12 -2.47 25.44
C PRO A 70 -49.72 -3.80 25.92
N PHE A 71 -48.93 -4.90 25.91
CA PHE A 71 -49.34 -6.20 26.44
C PHE A 71 -49.28 -6.26 27.98
N ASP A 72 -48.44 -5.43 28.60
CA ASP A 72 -48.35 -5.29 30.06
C ASP A 72 -49.52 -4.46 30.62
N LEU A 73 -50.18 -3.68 29.76
CA LEU A 73 -51.39 -2.95 30.12
C LEU A 73 -52.61 -3.89 30.01
N PRO A 74 -53.58 -3.81 30.93
CA PRO A 74 -54.82 -4.54 30.76
C PRO A 74 -55.46 -4.14 29.42
N PRO A 75 -56.10 -5.09 28.69
CA PRO A 75 -56.78 -4.77 27.45
C PRO A 75 -57.74 -3.62 27.73
N ASP A 76 -57.68 -2.61 26.86
CA ASP A 76 -58.42 -1.34 27.00
C ASP A 76 -59.82 -1.65 27.50
N ARG A 77 -60.06 -1.33 28.79
CA ARG A 77 -61.24 -1.81 29.49
C ARG A 77 -62.39 -1.08 28.83
N ALA A 78 -63.08 -1.77 27.93
CA ALA A 78 -64.19 -1.19 27.17
C ALA A 78 -65.08 -0.38 28.13
N PRO A 79 -65.53 0.82 27.73
CA PRO A 79 -66.32 1.68 28.60
C PRO A 79 -67.41 0.83 29.27
N ARG A 80 -67.49 0.89 30.60
CA ARG A 80 -68.54 0.18 31.33
C ARG A 80 -69.86 0.61 30.69
N LYS A 81 -70.58 -0.34 30.09
CA LYS A 81 -71.93 -0.04 29.59
C LYS A 81 -72.75 0.47 30.78
N PRO A 82 -73.59 1.51 30.58
CA PRO A 82 -74.53 1.90 31.62
C PRO A 82 -75.33 0.67 32.05
N VAL A 83 -75.45 0.47 33.36
CA VAL A 83 -76.46 -0.44 33.90
C VAL A 83 -77.80 0.26 33.66
N GLU A 84 -78.65 -0.39 32.87
CA GLU A 84 -80.07 -0.02 32.74
C GLU A 84 -80.87 -0.65 33.87
#